data_AF-A0A444YQI2-F1
#
_entry.id   AF-A0A444YQI2-F1
#
_cell.length_a   1.000
_cell.length_b   1.000
_cell.length_c   1.000
_cell.angle_alpha   90.00
_cell.angle_beta   90.00
_cell.angle_gamma   90.00
#
_symmetry.space_group_name_H-M   'P 1'
#
loop_
_entity.id
_entity.type
_entity.pdbx_description
1 polymer ?
#
loop_
_entity_poly.entity_id
_entity_poly.type
_entity_poly.pdbx_seq_one_letter_code
_entity_poly.pdbx_strand_id
1 'polypeptide(L)' 'MNPLIAAASIVAAGLVVGLASIGLGVGQGTAAGQAVEEIARQPEAEKKYGNAVQEKDSFKKVFIY' A
#
# COMPACT_ATOMS: atom_id res chain seq x y z
N MET A 1 4.22 -30.70 8.03
CA MET A 1 4.87 -29.70 7.14
C MET A 1 6.37 -29.89 7.22
N ASN A 2 7.08 -29.97 6.10
CA ASN A 2 8.53 -30.14 6.12
C ASN A 2 9.19 -28.79 6.47
N PRO A 3 9.97 -28.70 7.56
CA PRO A 3 10.52 -27.43 8.04
C PRO A 3 11.43 -26.75 7.01
N LEU A 4 12.07 -27.52 6.13
CA LEU A 4 12.86 -27.02 5.02
C LEU A 4 12.02 -26.22 4.01
N ILE A 5 10.81 -26.72 3.68
CA ILE A 5 9.89 -26.03 2.76
C ILE A 5 9.40 -24.73 3.40
N ALA A 6 9.06 -24.76 4.69
CA ALA A 6 8.64 -23.57 5.42
C ALA A 6 9.75 -22.50 5.46
N ALA A 7 10.99 -22.88 5.76
CA ALA A 7 12.13 -21.98 5.77
C ALA A 7 12.41 -21.38 4.37
N ALA A 8 12.40 -22.21 3.33
CA ALA A 8 12.58 -21.75 1.95
C ALA A 8 11.47 -20.78 1.52
N SER A 9 10.21 -21.05 1.89
CA SER A 9 9.07 -20.18 1.56
C SER A 9 9.18 -18.80 2.20
N ILE A 10 9.63 -18.69 3.45
CA ILE A 10 9.78 -17.39 4.12
C ILE A 10 10.88 -16.56 3.46
N VAL A 11 12.01 -17.18 3.10
CA VAL A 11 13.10 -16.50 2.38
C VAL A 11 12.64 -16.04 1.00
N ALA A 12 11.94 -16.90 0.25
CA ALA A 12 11.39 -16.55 -1.06
C ALA A 12 10.36 -15.42 -0.97
N ALA A 13 9.46 -15.47 0.01
CA ALA A 13 8.47 -14.42 0.26
C ALA A 13 9.13 -13.09 0.60
N GLY A 14 10.13 -13.08 1.48
CA GLY A 14 10.87 -11.86 1.83
C GLY A 14 11.56 -11.21 0.63
N LEU A 15 12.19 -12.02 -0.23
CA LEU A 15 12.84 -11.53 -1.45
C LEU A 15 11.83 -10.95 -2.45
N VAL A 16 10.73 -11.65 -2.71
CA VAL A 16 9.69 -11.21 -3.64
C VAL A 16 9.03 -9.93 -3.14
N VAL A 17 8.66 -9.86 -1.85
CA VAL A 17 8.05 -8.66 -1.25
C VAL A 17 9.02 -7.49 -1.27
N GLY A 18 10.29 -7.71 -0.95
CA GLY A 18 11.33 -6.68 -0.99
C GLY A 18 11.49 -6.07 -2.38
N LEU A 19 11.58 -6.91 -3.42
CA LEU A 19 11.71 -6.43 -4.80
C LEU A 19 10.40 -5.79 -5.31
N ALA A 20 9.24 -6.35 -4.97
CA ALA A 20 7.94 -5.80 -5.34
C ALA A 20 7.70 -4.40 -4.74
N SER A 21 8.25 -4.14 -3.55
CA SER A 21 8.10 -2.85 -2.86
C SER A 21 8.64 -1.65 -3.66
N ILE A 22 9.62 -1.85 -4.54
CA ILE A 22 10.20 -0.78 -5.37
C ILE A 22 9.17 -0.26 -6.36
N GLY A 23 8.50 -1.17 -7.09
CA GLY A 23 7.44 -0.81 -8.03
C GLY A 23 6.21 -0.22 -7.33
N LEU A 24 5.86 -0.77 -6.17
CA LEU A 24 4.76 -0.25 -5.34
C LEU A 24 5.04 1.17 -4.87
N GLY A 25 6.26 1.47 -4.40
CA GLY A 25 6.65 2.80 -3.94
C GLY A 25 6.59 3.86 -5.05
N VAL A 26 7.09 3.54 -6.24
CA VAL A 26 7.04 4.46 -7.39
C VAL A 26 5.61 4.68 -7.86
N GLY A 27 4.84 3.61 -8.08
CA GLY A 27 3.46 3.72 -8.57
C GLY A 27 2.52 4.44 -7.60
N GLN A 28 2.55 4.05 -6.31
CA GLN A 28 1.74 4.69 -5.28
C GLN A 28 2.18 6.14 -5.02
N GLY A 29 3.49 6.41 -5.01
CA GLY A 29 4.03 7.75 -4.81
C GLY A 29 3.64 8.72 -5.92
N THR A 30 3.71 8.29 -7.19
CA THR A 30 3.26 9.11 -8.32
C THR A 30 1.75 9.36 -8.27
N ALA A 31 0.94 8.33 -8.00
CA ALA A 31 -0.51 8.48 -7.89
C ALA A 31 -0.90 9.43 -6.73
N ALA A 32 -0.23 9.31 -5.58
CA ALA A 32 -0.43 10.20 -4.45
C ALA A 32 -0.01 11.65 -4.77
N GLY A 33 1.12 11.84 -5.46
CA GLY A 33 1.58 13.16 -5.90
C GLY A 33 0.58 13.84 -6.83
N GLN A 34 0.08 13.11 -7.84
CA GLN A 34 -0.95 13.61 -8.74
C GLN A 34 -2.26 13.93 -8.01
N ALA A 35 -2.66 13.10 -7.05
CA ALA A 35 -3.84 13.37 -6.24
C ALA A 35 -3.69 14.66 -5.41
N VAL A 36 -2.52 14.89 -4.80
CA VAL A 36 -2.25 16.13 -4.04
C VAL A 36 -2.21 17.36 -4.95
N GLU A 37 -1.61 17.24 -6.14
CA GLU A 37 -1.58 18.32 -7.13
C GLU A 37 -2.99 18.69 -7.61
N GLU A 38 -3.84 17.69 -7.89
CA GLU A 38 -5.23 17.92 -8.27
C GLU A 38 -6.06 18.49 -7.12
N ILE A 39 -5.84 18.06 -5.87
CA ILE A 39 -6.45 18.66 -4.68
C ILE A 39 -6.03 20.13 -4.53
N ALA A 40 -4.74 20.44 -4.74
CA ALA A 40 -4.22 21.80 -4.66
C ALA A 40 -4.79 22.72 -5.75
N ARG A 41 -5.02 22.18 -6.95
CA ARG A 41 -5.64 22.91 -8.08
C ARG A 41 -7.16 23.03 -7.95
N GLN A 42 -7.81 22.02 -7.36
CA GLN A 42 -9.25 21.95 -7.18
C GLN A 42 -9.57 21.46 -5.76
N PRO A 43 -9.69 22.37 -4.77
CA PRO A 43 -9.95 21.98 -3.38
C PRO A 43 -11.31 21.30 -3.18
N GLU A 44 -12.25 21.40 -4.13
CA GLU A 44 -13.50 20.64 -4.12
C GLU A 44 -13.28 19.13 -4.32
N ALA A 45 -12.22 18.74 -5.01
CA ALA A 45 -11.84 17.34 -5.20
C ALA A 45 -11.32 16.70 -3.91
N GLU A 46 -10.80 17.50 -2.97
CA GLU A 46 -10.34 17.05 -1.64
C GLU A 46 -11.43 16.27 -0.90
N LYS A 47 -12.69 16.69 -0.98
CA LYS A 47 -13.81 16.00 -0.31
C LYS A 47 -14.06 14.60 -0.89
N LYS A 48 -13.70 14.36 -2.15
CA LYS A 48 -13.85 13.07 -2.81
C LYS A 48 -12.68 12.12 -2.52
N TYR A 49 -11.45 12.65 -2.49
CA TYR A 49 -10.23 11.87 -2.24
C TYR A 49 -9.89 11.70 -0.74
N GLY A 50 -10.25 12.67 0.11
CA GLY A 50 -10.02 12.61 1.57
C GLY A 50 -10.71 11.42 2.24
N ASN A 51 -11.86 11.00 1.71
CA ASN A 51 -12.55 9.78 2.16
C ASN A 51 -11.81 8.49 1.75
N ALA A 52 -11.07 8.49 0.64
CA ALA A 52 -10.27 7.35 0.20
C ALA A 52 -8.94 7.23 0.98
N VAL A 53 -8.38 8.36 1.45
CA VAL A 53 -7.16 8.36 2.28
C VAL A 53 -7.44 7.93 3.73
N GLN A 54 -8.70 8.01 4.20
CA GLN A 54 -9.14 7.57 5.53
C GLN A 54 -9.34 6.05 5.68
N GLU A 55 -9.07 5.22 4.66
CA GLU A 55 -9.16 3.74 4.78
C GLU A 55 -8.10 3.12 5.72
N LYS A 56 -7.43 3.92 6.56
CA LYS A 56 -6.59 3.43 7.66
C LYS A 56 -7.39 2.65 8.71
N ASP A 57 -8.69 2.90 8.84
CA ASP A 57 -9.55 2.20 9.80
C ASP A 57 -9.97 0.79 9.36
N SER A 58 -9.83 0.46 8.07
CA SER A 58 -10.13 -0.89 7.55
C SER A 58 -8.96 -1.85 7.81
N PHE A 59 -7.72 -1.38 7.71
CA PHE A 59 -6.53 -2.21 7.94
C PHE A 59 -6.39 -2.64 9.41
N LYS A 60 -6.82 -1.81 10.37
CA LYS A 60 -6.93 -2.21 11.78
C LYS A 60 -7.93 -3.35 12.01
N LYS A 61 -9.01 -3.44 11.22
CA LYS A 61 -9.99 -4.53 11.36
C LYS A 61 -9.49 -5.87 10.82
N VAL A 62 -8.57 -5.86 9.86
CA VAL A 62 -7.97 -7.08 9.27
C VAL A 62 -6.96 -7.74 10.21
N PHE A 63 -6.29 -6.99 11.08
CA PHE A 63 -5.27 -7.52 12.00
C PHE A 63 -5.77 -7.78 13.43
N ILE A 64 -7.01 -7.39 13.75
CA ILE A 64 -7.60 -7.53 15.10
C ILE A 64 -8.76 -8.56 15.10
N TYR A 65 -8.90 -9.38 14.05
CA TYR A 65 -9.77 -10.56 14.04
C TYR A 65 -8.98 -11.82 13.71
#